data_AF-A0ABD4KXS0-F1
#
_entry.id   AF-A0ABD4KXS0-F1
#
_cell.length_a   1.000
_cell.length_b   1.000
_cell.length_c   1.000
_cell.angle_alpha   90.00
_cell.angle_beta   90.00
_cell.angle_gamma   90.00
#
_symmetry.space_group_name_H-M   'P 1'
#
loop_
_entity.id
_entity.type
_entity.pdbx_description
1 polymer ?
#
loop_
_entity_poly.entity_id
_entity_poly.type
_entity_poly.pdbx_seq_one_letter_code
_entity_poly.pdbx_strand_id
1 'polypeptide(L)' 'TLKEQMEDVFEDSGLRAEWLTSVIPALSGLTPLEVVLKGDLKRVLDALNRIKYGDFS' A
#
# COMPACT_ATOMS: atom_id res chain seq x y z
N THR A 1 9.84 -6.66 -5.22
CA THR A 1 8.73 -6.22 -6.11
C THR A 1 7.54 -5.78 -5.27
N LEU A 2 6.56 -5.04 -5.82
CA LEU A 2 5.37 -4.62 -5.05
C LEU A 2 4.60 -5.81 -4.50
N LYS A 3 4.48 -6.88 -5.29
CA LYS A 3 3.80 -8.13 -4.89
C LYS A 3 4.41 -8.74 -3.62
N GLU A 4 5.74 -8.93 -3.59
CA GLU A 4 6.42 -9.52 -2.43
C GLU A 4 6.24 -8.67 -1.16
N GLN A 5 6.28 -7.34 -1.29
CA GLN A 5 6.09 -6.44 -0.15
C GLN A 5 4.66 -6.51 0.39
N MET A 6 3.67 -6.70 -0.49
CA MET A 6 2.28 -6.88 -0.09
C MET A 6 2.03 -8.24 0.56
N GLU A 7 2.65 -9.31 0.07
CA GLU A 7 2.55 -10.65 0.65
C GLU A 7 3.20 -10.73 2.05
N ASP A 8 4.19 -9.89 2.31
CA ASP A 8 4.87 -9.75 3.60
C ASP A 8 4.08 -8.91 4.62
N VAL A 9 3.20 -8.01 4.16
CA VAL A 9 2.34 -7.18 5.02
C VAL A 9 0.96 -7.80 5.24
N PHE A 10 0.39 -8.43 4.21
CA PHE A 10 -0.94 -9.01 4.24
C PHE A 10 -0.84 -10.48 3.85
N GLU A 11 -1.20 -11.38 4.75
CA GLU A 11 -1.19 -12.83 4.49
C GLU A 11 -2.30 -13.24 3.50
N ASP A 12 -3.47 -12.60 3.60
CA ASP A 12 -4.63 -12.90 2.76
C ASP A 12 -4.64 -12.10 1.44
N SER A 13 -5.01 -12.80 0.36
CA SER A 13 -5.10 -12.22 -0.98
C SER A 13 -6.26 -11.24 -1.14
N GLY A 14 -7.35 -11.44 -0.41
CA GLY A 14 -8.48 -10.50 -0.35
C GLY A 14 -8.08 -9.19 0.29
N LEU A 15 -7.36 -9.24 1.43
CA LEU A 15 -6.83 -8.04 2.09
C LEU A 15 -5.87 -7.26 1.19
N ARG A 16 -5.03 -7.94 0.41
CA ARG A 16 -4.17 -7.29 -0.60
C ARG A 16 -4.99 -6.53 -1.64
N ALA A 17 -6.03 -7.16 -2.19
CA ALA A 17 -6.90 -6.55 -3.18
C ALA A 17 -7.67 -5.36 -2.59
N GLU A 18 -8.26 -5.56 -1.41
CA GLU A 18 -9.00 -4.52 -0.69
C GLU A 18 -8.12 -3.30 -0.44
N TRP A 19 -6.89 -3.51 0.04
CA TRP A 19 -5.97 -2.41 0.31
C TRP A 19 -5.61 -1.64 -0.97
N LEU A 20 -5.34 -2.33 -2.09
CA LEU A 20 -5.01 -1.69 -3.37
C LEU A 20 -6.15 -0.81 -3.92
N THR A 21 -7.40 -1.16 -3.61
CA THR A 21 -8.59 -0.46 -4.12
C THR A 21 -9.25 0.48 -3.12
N SER A 22 -8.80 0.47 -1.87
CA SER A 22 -9.34 1.33 -0.81
C SER A 22 -8.63 2.66 -0.77
N VAL A 23 -9.37 3.72 -0.44
CA VAL A 23 -8.80 5.05 -0.23
C VAL A 23 -7.94 5.04 1.04
N ILE A 24 -6.68 5.44 0.92
CA ILE A 24 -5.74 5.47 2.03
C ILE A 24 -5.41 6.94 2.38
N PRO A 25 -5.71 7.40 3.62
CA PRO A 25 -5.40 8.77 4.03
C PRO A 25 -3.93 9.16 3.87
N ALA A 26 -2.99 8.26 4.18
CA ALA A 26 -1.55 8.49 4.01
C ALA A 26 -1.14 8.70 2.53
N LEU A 27 -1.97 8.27 1.59
CA LEU A 27 -1.80 8.48 0.15
C LEU A 27 -2.56 9.70 -0.36
N SER A 28 -2.81 10.70 0.51
CA SER A 28 -3.59 11.90 0.18
C SER A 28 -5.01 11.58 -0.30
N GLY A 29 -5.62 10.53 0.26
CA GLY A 29 -6.97 10.12 -0.11
C GLY A 29 -7.07 9.39 -1.46
N LEU A 30 -5.94 8.93 -2.01
CA LEU A 30 -5.93 8.06 -3.19
C LEU A 30 -5.88 6.59 -2.79
N THR A 31 -6.28 5.74 -3.72
CA THR A 31 -6.00 4.31 -3.65
C THR A 31 -4.54 4.02 -4.01
N PRO A 32 -3.90 2.98 -3.45
CA PRO A 32 -2.57 2.58 -3.85
C PRO A 32 -2.45 2.31 -5.36
N LEU A 33 -3.49 1.76 -5.98
CA LEU A 33 -3.51 1.50 -7.42
C LEU A 33 -3.41 2.81 -8.23
N GLU A 34 -4.17 3.84 -7.88
CA GLU A 34 -4.09 5.14 -8.54
C GLU A 34 -2.70 5.78 -8.41
N VAL A 35 -2.06 5.63 -7.25
CA VAL A 35 -0.71 6.17 -7.01
C VAL A 35 0.32 5.45 -7.88
N VAL A 36 0.25 4.11 -8.00
CA VAL A 36 1.11 3.34 -8.91
C VAL A 36 0.88 3.75 -10.36
N LEU A 37 -0.38 3.90 -10.80
CA LEU A 37 -0.72 4.30 -12.17
C LEU A 37 -0.22 5.72 -12.52
N LYS A 38 -0.08 6.59 -11.51
CA LYS A 38 0.54 7.92 -11.65
C LYS A 38 2.08 7.88 -11.67
N GLY A 39 2.68 6.69 -11.54
CA GLY A 39 4.13 6.47 -11.59
C GLY A 39 4.84 6.61 -10.24
N ASP A 40 4.11 6.73 -9.13
CA ASP A 40 4.68 6.97 -7.80
C ASP A 40 4.70 5.68 -6.95
N LEU A 41 5.37 4.65 -7.46
CA LEU A 41 5.47 3.36 -6.76
C LEU A 41 6.14 3.50 -5.39
N LYS A 42 7.13 4.39 -5.25
CA LYS A 42 7.88 4.59 -4.00
C LYS A 42 6.95 4.96 -2.86
N ARG A 43 6.02 5.88 -3.10
CA ARG A 43 5.05 6.31 -2.09
C ARG A 43 4.16 5.17 -1.58
N VAL A 44 3.80 4.24 -2.45
CA VAL A 44 3.02 3.04 -2.06
C VAL A 44 3.84 2.09 -1.20
N LEU A 45 5.12 1.90 -1.54
CA LEU A 45 6.05 1.10 -0.72
C LEU A 45 6.30 1.73 0.65
N ASP A 46 6.43 3.06 0.72
CA ASP A 46 6.58 3.77 1.99
C ASP A 46 5.34 3.59 2.88
N ALA A 47 4.13 3.62 2.30
CA ALA A 47 2.90 3.34 3.03
C ALA A 47 2.83 1.88 3.55
N LEU A 48 3.26 0.90 2.75
CA LEU A 48 3.36 -0.51 3.18
C LEU A 48 4.36 -0.68 4.33
N ASN A 49 5.52 -0.03 4.24
CA ASN A 49 6.53 -0.08 5.30
C ASN A 49 6.01 0.49 6.62
N ARG A 50 5.25 1.59 6.59
CA ARG A 50 4.64 2.14 7.81
C ARG A 50 3.67 1.17 8.47
N ILE A 51 2.87 0.45 7.66
CA ILE A 51 1.98 -0.60 8.17
C ILE A 51 2.79 -1.72 8.82
N LYS A 52 3.85 -2.18 8.16
CA LYS A 52 4.70 -3.28 8.64
C LYS A 52 5.40 -2.95 9.97
N TYR A 53 5.96 -1.75 10.07
CA TYR A 53 6.81 -1.36 11.20
C TYR A 53 6.06 -0.56 12.27
N GLY A 54 4.76 -0.31 12.08
CA GLY A 54 3.93 0.45 13.01
C GLY A 54 4.34 1.91 13.16
N ASP A 55 4.95 2.51 12.13
CA ASP A 55 5.39 3.91 12.14
C ASP A 55 4.20 4.83 11.83
N PHE A 56 3.38 5.02 12.87
CA PHE A 56 2.27 5.97 12.93
C PHE A 56 2.73 7.20 13.71
N SER A 57 3.64 7.96 13.12
CA SER A 57 4.03 9.30 13.60
C SER A 57 2.95 10.35 13.35
#